data_AF-A0A920N1B9-F1
#
_entry.id   AF-A0A920N1B9-F1
#
_cell.length_a   1.000
_cell.length_b   1.000
_cell.length_c   1.000
_cell.angle_alpha   90.00
_cell.angle_beta   90.00
_cell.angle_gamma   90.00
#
_symmetry.space_group_name_H-M   'P 1'
#
loop_
_entity.id
_entity.type
_entity.pdbx_description
1 polymer ?
#
loop_
_entity_poly.entity_id
_entity_poly.type
_entity_poly.pdbx_seq_one_letter_code
_entity_poly.pdbx_strand_id
1 'polypeptide(L)'
;MSARKSLLIILSSALVIRVLAAVIVTGQLEHNDQEFLIAGDAGGYWELGGHIARGEPYRLLGQPGDPLADVSIPREVARMPGFPALLGLIRSIVGDSLLGTRLVLAVVGTLACYLVYLLGCRIHGPSVGLAASAACAVSPTLAGFSVLILSETLFAVMLLACLLAAETLCCRASDLNQRPRLSAALWTGLASCAAVYVRPGWLAAVPLFAVIWIAFSVERARATVEAAVLVLVVAVGLLPWVWRNQQVTGHPVLTTLWAGPSLYDGLRPTATGHSDMQFIIDDGLFADPNQTEYAIDRHYRHAAWEFTRTNRARQPGWDWPSAGVSSSPGPVPTSSASGGR
;
A
#
# COMPACT_ATOMS: atom_id res chain seq x y z
N MET A 1 0.75 -32.18 -19.57
CA MET A 1 -0.19 -31.07 -19.87
C MET A 1 0.56 -29.92 -20.54
N SER A 2 -0.05 -29.19 -21.48
CA SER A 2 0.55 -27.96 -22.03
C SER A 2 0.62 -26.88 -20.94
N ALA A 3 1.70 -26.08 -20.90
CA ALA A 3 1.88 -25.01 -19.92
C ALA A 3 0.69 -24.04 -19.88
N ARG A 4 0.04 -23.79 -21.02
CA ARG A 4 -1.19 -22.98 -21.10
C ARG A 4 -2.36 -23.60 -20.33
N LYS A 5 -2.54 -24.93 -20.44
CA LYS A 5 -3.59 -25.65 -19.69
C LYS A 5 -3.31 -25.59 -18.18
N SER A 6 -2.05 -25.79 -17.78
CA SER A 6 -1.66 -25.69 -16.37
C SER A 6 -1.89 -24.29 -15.81
N LEU A 7 -1.52 -23.25 -16.55
CA LEU A 7 -1.77 -21.86 -16.16
C LEU A 7 -3.26 -21.57 -16.01
N LEU A 8 -4.09 -21.99 -16.98
CA LEU A 8 -5.54 -21.78 -16.89
C LEU A 8 -6.13 -22.45 -15.66
N ILE A 9 -5.71 -23.67 -15.33
CA ILE A 9 -6.15 -24.34 -14.09
C ILE A 9 -5.72 -23.53 -12.86
N ILE A 10 -4.46 -23.10 -12.80
CA ILE A 10 -3.95 -22.30 -11.67
C ILE A 10 -4.75 -21.01 -11.50
N LEU A 11 -5.01 -20.26 -12.59
CA LEU A 11 -5.74 -18.99 -12.52
C LEU A 11 -7.22 -19.19 -12.18
N SER A 12 -7.86 -20.23 -12.73
CA SER A 12 -9.23 -20.58 -12.36
C SER A 12 -9.33 -20.97 -10.89
N SER A 13 -8.39 -21.79 -10.39
CA SER A 13 -8.32 -22.13 -8.97
C SER A 13 -8.06 -20.90 -8.10
N ALA A 14 -7.15 -20.01 -8.51
CA ALA A 14 -6.86 -18.76 -7.81
C ALA A 14 -8.10 -17.87 -7.69
N LEU A 15 -8.87 -17.75 -8.77
CA LEU A 15 -10.12 -16.99 -8.79
C LEU A 15 -11.18 -17.63 -7.90
N VAL A 16 -11.40 -18.94 -8.00
CA VAL A 16 -12.37 -19.66 -7.16
C VAL A 16 -12.04 -19.49 -5.68
N ILE A 17 -10.78 -19.68 -5.29
CA ILE A 17 -10.34 -19.50 -3.89
C ILE A 17 -10.62 -18.08 -3.41
N ARG A 18 -10.35 -17.06 -4.23
CA ARG A 18 -10.57 -15.65 -3.85
C ARG A 18 -12.05 -15.28 -3.84
N VAL A 19 -12.86 -15.80 -4.75
CA VAL A 19 -14.32 -15.62 -4.74
C VAL A 19 -14.90 -16.26 -3.48
N LEU A 20 -14.47 -17.48 -3.12
CA LEU A 20 -14.87 -18.11 -1.87
C LEU A 20 -14.45 -17.27 -0.66
N ALA A 21 -13.22 -16.76 -0.64
CA ALA A 21 -12.76 -15.85 0.42
C ALA A 21 -13.62 -14.58 0.49
N ALA A 22 -13.98 -13.96 -0.64
CA ALA A 22 -14.83 -12.78 -0.69
C ALA A 22 -16.23 -13.06 -0.09
N VAL A 23 -16.83 -14.21 -0.43
CA VAL A 23 -18.14 -14.62 0.09
C VAL A 23 -18.06 -14.92 1.59
N ILE A 24 -17.06 -15.69 2.03
CA ILE A 24 -16.86 -16.05 3.45
C ILE A 24 -16.64 -14.79 4.29
N VAL A 25 -15.72 -13.92 3.88
CA VAL A 25 -15.43 -12.67 4.60
C VAL A 25 -16.66 -11.78 4.66
N THR A 26 -17.40 -11.66 3.55
CA THR A 26 -18.62 -10.85 3.55
C THR A 26 -19.67 -11.41 4.50
N GLY A 27 -19.97 -12.71 4.43
CA GLY A 27 -20.96 -13.33 5.32
C GLY A 27 -20.55 -13.29 6.79
N GLN A 28 -19.26 -13.43 7.12
CA GLN A 28 -18.76 -13.29 8.48
C GLN A 28 -18.90 -11.85 9.02
N LEU A 29 -18.60 -10.86 8.18
CA LEU A 29 -18.69 -9.45 8.55
C LEU A 29 -20.16 -9.03 8.74
N GLU A 30 -21.04 -9.42 7.81
CA GLU A 30 -22.48 -9.20 7.93
C GLU A 30 -23.07 -9.87 9.18
N HIS A 31 -22.62 -11.07 9.54
CA HIS A 31 -23.08 -11.75 10.75
C HIS A 31 -22.67 -11.02 12.05
N ASN A 32 -21.57 -10.27 12.01
CA ASN A 32 -21.03 -9.54 13.16
C ASN A 32 -21.45 -8.06 13.17
N ASP A 33 -22.38 -7.64 12.29
CA ASP A 33 -22.76 -6.24 12.09
C ASP A 33 -21.54 -5.32 11.79
N GLN A 34 -20.55 -5.84 11.07
CA GLN A 34 -19.34 -5.13 10.68
C GLN A 34 -19.27 -4.99 9.15
N GLU A 35 -18.76 -3.86 8.65
CA GLU A 35 -18.54 -3.67 7.21
C GLU A 35 -17.15 -4.12 6.77
N PHE A 36 -16.15 -3.94 7.63
CA PHE A 36 -14.73 -4.16 7.33
C PHE A 36 -14.04 -4.95 8.44
N LEU A 37 -13.14 -5.84 8.03
CA LEU A 37 -12.25 -6.55 8.96
C LEU A 37 -11.21 -5.63 9.61
N ILE A 38 -10.74 -4.62 8.85
CA ILE A 38 -9.78 -3.61 9.31
C ILE A 38 -10.40 -2.23 9.04
N ALA A 39 -11.21 -1.77 9.99
CA ALA A 39 -12.08 -0.61 9.81
C ALA A 39 -11.33 0.68 9.48
N GLY A 40 -10.24 1.01 10.20
CA GLY A 40 -9.56 2.31 10.08
C GLY A 40 -9.12 2.62 8.64
N ASP A 41 -8.31 1.76 8.04
CA ASP A 41 -7.83 1.96 6.66
C ASP A 41 -8.92 1.72 5.61
N ALA A 42 -9.72 0.66 5.77
CA ALA A 42 -10.71 0.28 4.77
C ALA A 42 -11.86 1.29 4.67
N GLY A 43 -12.34 1.80 5.81
CA GLY A 43 -13.40 2.81 5.86
C GLY A 43 -12.98 4.09 5.16
N GLY A 44 -11.75 4.56 5.40
CA GLY A 44 -11.25 5.76 4.73
C GLY A 44 -11.07 5.60 3.21
N TYR A 45 -10.59 4.44 2.75
CA TYR A 45 -10.53 4.16 1.31
C TYR A 45 -11.93 4.06 0.69
N TRP A 46 -12.86 3.41 1.39
CA TRP A 46 -14.24 3.27 0.95
C TRP A 46 -14.90 4.64 0.79
N GLU A 47 -14.83 5.50 1.81
CA GLU A 47 -15.34 6.87 1.79
C GLU A 47 -14.81 7.68 0.60
N LEU A 48 -13.48 7.73 0.44
CA LEU A 48 -12.83 8.47 -0.65
C LEU A 48 -13.20 7.91 -2.04
N GLY A 49 -13.38 6.60 -2.17
CA GLY A 49 -13.89 5.99 -3.40
C GLY A 49 -15.32 6.44 -3.72
N GLY A 50 -16.17 6.58 -2.70
CA GLY A 50 -17.52 7.11 -2.84
C GLY A 50 -17.54 8.58 -3.28
N HIS A 51 -16.68 9.40 -2.69
CA HIS A 51 -16.52 10.80 -3.11
C HIS A 51 -16.13 10.89 -4.59
N ILE A 52 -15.17 10.07 -5.03
CA ILE A 52 -14.77 10.01 -6.45
C ILE A 52 -15.94 9.56 -7.34
N ALA A 53 -16.67 8.52 -6.95
CA ALA A 53 -17.79 8.01 -7.74
C ALA A 53 -18.91 9.05 -7.93
N ARG A 54 -19.13 9.92 -6.94
CA ARG A 54 -20.15 10.98 -6.97
C ARG A 54 -19.63 12.33 -7.50
N GLY A 55 -18.34 12.45 -7.78
CA GLY A 55 -17.73 13.72 -8.18
C GLY A 55 -17.66 14.76 -7.05
N GLU A 56 -17.66 14.30 -5.80
CA GLU A 56 -17.53 15.13 -4.61
C GLU A 56 -16.06 15.49 -4.32
N PRO A 57 -15.81 16.54 -3.52
CA PRO A 57 -14.46 16.88 -3.08
C PRO A 57 -13.76 15.69 -2.40
N TYR A 58 -12.53 15.40 -2.82
CA TYR A 58 -11.73 14.34 -2.22
C TYR A 58 -11.22 14.78 -0.85
N ARG A 59 -11.99 14.46 0.18
CA ARG A 59 -11.73 14.78 1.60
C ARG A 59 -12.15 13.59 2.44
N LEU A 60 -11.38 13.28 3.46
CA LEU A 60 -11.67 12.24 4.43
C LEU A 60 -12.24 12.90 5.67
N LEU A 61 -13.53 12.69 5.89
CA LEU A 61 -14.32 13.14 7.02
C LEU A 61 -14.31 12.07 8.13
N GLY A 62 -14.21 10.80 7.74
CA GLY A 62 -14.30 9.66 8.63
C GLY A 62 -15.73 9.13 8.74
N GLN A 63 -15.86 7.89 9.22
CA GLN A 63 -17.16 7.22 9.29
C GLN A 63 -17.92 7.61 10.57
N PRO A 64 -19.27 7.62 10.54
CA PRO A 64 -20.06 7.83 11.75
C PRO A 64 -19.68 6.82 12.84
N GLY A 65 -19.33 7.31 14.03
CA GLY A 65 -18.90 6.48 15.16
C GLY A 65 -17.39 6.18 15.21
N ASP A 66 -16.59 6.68 14.25
CA ASP A 66 -15.14 6.76 14.40
C ASP A 66 -14.80 7.95 15.32
N PRO A 67 -14.19 7.73 16.51
CA PRO A 67 -13.86 8.82 17.43
C PRO A 67 -12.98 9.89 16.81
N LEU A 68 -12.15 9.53 15.81
CA LEU A 68 -11.34 10.50 15.10
C LEU A 68 -12.17 11.34 14.13
N ALA A 69 -13.21 10.78 13.52
CA ALA A 69 -14.09 11.51 12.59
C ALA A 69 -14.82 12.67 13.26
N ASP A 70 -15.34 12.44 14.47
CA ASP A 70 -16.15 13.41 15.20
C ASP A 70 -15.36 14.65 15.64
N VAL A 71 -14.06 14.48 15.86
CA VAL A 71 -13.20 15.56 16.35
C VAL A 71 -12.28 16.10 15.25
N SER A 72 -11.98 15.36 14.18
CA SER A 72 -10.92 15.76 13.24
C SER A 72 -11.30 16.85 12.25
N ILE A 73 -10.35 17.75 11.97
CA ILE A 73 -10.36 18.59 10.78
C ILE A 73 -10.45 17.71 9.51
N PRO A 74 -11.14 18.16 8.44
CA PRO A 74 -11.19 17.42 7.18
C PRO A 74 -9.79 17.11 6.65
N ARG A 75 -9.53 15.85 6.33
CA ARG A 75 -8.23 15.39 5.84
C ARG A 75 -8.26 15.25 4.32
N GLU A 76 -7.67 16.17 3.60
CA GLU A 76 -7.72 16.24 2.13
C GLU A 76 -6.48 15.63 1.48
N VAL A 77 -5.39 15.43 2.24
CA VAL A 77 -4.09 14.95 1.72
C VAL A 77 -3.57 13.73 2.51
N ALA A 78 -4.44 13.04 3.26
CA ALA A 78 -4.05 11.86 4.04
C ALA A 78 -3.74 10.61 3.20
N ARG A 79 -4.35 10.45 2.02
CA ARG A 79 -4.22 9.24 1.17
C ARG A 79 -3.94 9.61 -0.27
N MET A 80 -3.20 8.73 -0.97
CA MET A 80 -3.02 8.83 -2.41
C MET A 80 -4.30 8.36 -3.12
N PRO A 81 -4.65 8.92 -4.29
CA PRO A 81 -5.96 8.69 -4.90
C PRO A 81 -6.03 7.41 -5.74
N GLY A 82 -4.93 6.67 -5.96
CA GLY A 82 -4.90 5.53 -6.88
C GLY A 82 -5.83 4.38 -6.48
N PHE A 83 -5.80 3.95 -5.21
CA PHE A 83 -6.73 2.93 -4.72
C PHE A 83 -8.17 3.45 -4.59
N PRO A 84 -8.43 4.64 -4.00
CA PRO A 84 -9.75 5.27 -4.05
C PRO A 84 -10.34 5.42 -5.46
N ALA A 85 -9.52 5.73 -6.48
CA ALA A 85 -9.98 5.84 -7.85
C ALA A 85 -10.47 4.50 -8.41
N LEU A 86 -9.77 3.39 -8.09
CA LEU A 86 -10.26 2.05 -8.42
C LEU A 86 -11.60 1.77 -7.71
N LEU A 87 -11.70 2.09 -6.42
CA LEU A 87 -12.95 1.91 -5.68
C LEU A 87 -14.09 2.76 -6.23
N GLY A 88 -13.83 4.01 -6.63
CA GLY A 88 -14.82 4.87 -7.25
C GLY A 88 -15.32 4.33 -8.59
N LEU A 89 -14.41 3.79 -9.41
CA LEU A 89 -14.77 3.10 -10.65
C LEU A 89 -15.60 1.84 -10.38
N ILE A 90 -15.26 1.06 -9.36
CA ILE A 90 -16.02 -0.13 -9.00
C ILE A 90 -17.42 0.28 -8.53
N ARG A 91 -17.52 1.25 -7.61
CA ARG A 91 -18.78 1.74 -7.04
C ARG A 91 -19.70 2.36 -8.09
N SER A 92 -19.16 2.98 -9.15
CA SER A 92 -20.00 3.49 -10.25
C SER A 92 -20.65 2.38 -11.09
N ILE A 93 -20.13 1.14 -11.02
CA ILE A 93 -20.64 -0.01 -11.77
C ILE A 93 -21.51 -0.91 -10.89
N VAL A 94 -21.04 -1.26 -9.68
CA VAL A 94 -21.71 -2.23 -8.79
C VAL A 94 -22.41 -1.58 -7.59
N GLY A 95 -22.41 -0.24 -7.51
CA GLY A 95 -22.96 0.50 -6.38
C GLY A 95 -22.16 0.31 -5.10
N ASP A 96 -22.82 0.47 -3.96
CA ASP A 96 -22.22 0.31 -2.63
C ASP A 96 -22.15 -1.15 -2.16
N SER A 97 -22.23 -2.11 -3.09
CA SER A 97 -22.10 -3.53 -2.77
C SER A 97 -20.65 -3.86 -2.35
N LEU A 98 -20.47 -4.15 -1.07
CA LEU A 98 -19.20 -4.64 -0.54
C LEU A 98 -18.82 -5.97 -1.19
N LEU A 99 -19.76 -6.92 -1.33
CA LEU A 99 -19.52 -8.18 -2.03
C LEU A 99 -19.06 -7.94 -3.47
N GLY A 100 -19.78 -7.11 -4.23
CA GLY A 100 -19.42 -6.77 -5.61
C GLY A 100 -18.00 -6.21 -5.70
N THR A 101 -17.63 -5.32 -4.78
CA THR A 101 -16.27 -4.77 -4.70
C THR A 101 -15.22 -5.85 -4.41
N ARG A 102 -15.47 -6.71 -3.42
CA ARG A 102 -14.56 -7.81 -3.06
C ARG A 102 -14.39 -8.81 -4.20
N LEU A 103 -15.42 -9.06 -5.01
CA LEU A 103 -15.34 -9.89 -6.21
C LEU A 103 -14.47 -9.25 -7.29
N VAL A 104 -14.55 -7.94 -7.51
CA VAL A 104 -13.62 -7.25 -8.43
C VAL A 104 -12.19 -7.32 -7.90
N LEU A 105 -11.98 -7.12 -6.60
CA LEU A 105 -10.66 -7.26 -5.97
C LEU A 105 -10.12 -8.71 -6.05
N ALA A 106 -10.98 -9.73 -6.02
CA ALA A 106 -10.60 -11.12 -6.28
C ALA A 106 -10.04 -11.31 -7.71
N VAL A 107 -10.60 -10.62 -8.71
CA VAL A 107 -10.08 -10.60 -10.08
C VAL A 107 -8.71 -9.89 -10.13
N VAL A 108 -8.56 -8.75 -9.45
CA VAL A 108 -7.27 -8.03 -9.33
C VAL A 108 -6.21 -8.92 -8.64
N GLY A 109 -6.59 -9.64 -7.59
CA GLY A 109 -5.72 -10.61 -6.92
C GLY A 109 -5.32 -11.80 -7.82
N THR A 110 -6.23 -12.25 -8.68
CA THR A 110 -5.94 -13.29 -9.68
C THR A 110 -4.99 -12.79 -10.77
N LEU A 111 -5.15 -11.54 -11.19
CA LEU A 111 -4.21 -10.88 -12.10
C LEU A 111 -2.80 -10.83 -11.50
N ALA A 112 -2.65 -10.59 -10.19
CA ALA A 112 -1.35 -10.67 -9.53
C ALA A 112 -0.70 -12.06 -9.70
N CYS A 113 -1.45 -13.16 -9.56
CA CYS A 113 -0.93 -14.51 -9.82
C CYS A 113 -0.44 -14.67 -11.27
N TYR A 114 -1.17 -14.14 -12.24
CA TYR A 114 -0.74 -14.15 -13.64
C TYR A 114 0.55 -13.35 -13.87
N LEU A 115 0.68 -12.17 -13.25
CA LEU A 115 1.91 -11.38 -13.36
C LEU A 115 3.11 -12.07 -12.68
N VAL A 116 2.89 -12.76 -11.56
CA VAL A 116 3.92 -13.63 -10.94
C VAL A 116 4.35 -14.74 -11.90
N TYR A 117 3.40 -15.40 -12.58
CA TYR A 117 3.71 -16.39 -13.61
C TYR A 117 4.59 -15.79 -14.70
N LEU A 118 4.21 -14.64 -15.26
CA LEU A 118 4.97 -13.97 -16.30
C LEU A 118 6.39 -13.62 -15.84
N LEU A 119 6.52 -13.06 -14.64
CA LEU A 119 7.82 -12.66 -14.11
C LEU A 119 8.72 -13.87 -13.89
N GLY A 120 8.21 -14.93 -13.24
CA GLY A 120 8.96 -16.17 -13.06
C GLY A 120 9.36 -16.83 -14.39
N CYS A 121 8.49 -16.77 -15.41
CA CYS A 121 8.80 -17.27 -16.74
C CYS A 121 9.97 -16.53 -17.39
N ARG A 122 10.03 -15.21 -17.22
CA ARG A 122 11.10 -14.41 -17.83
C ARG A 122 12.44 -14.58 -17.10
N ILE A 123 12.42 -14.64 -15.77
CA ILE A 123 13.65 -14.73 -14.99
C ILE A 123 14.24 -16.15 -15.05
N HIS A 124 13.43 -17.22 -14.92
CA HIS A 124 13.94 -18.60 -14.76
C HIS A 124 13.26 -19.64 -15.66
N GLY A 125 12.19 -19.29 -16.36
CA GLY A 125 11.50 -20.17 -17.32
C GLY A 125 10.13 -20.69 -16.86
N PRO A 126 9.40 -21.41 -17.75
CA PRO A 126 7.99 -21.71 -17.57
C PRO A 126 7.64 -22.51 -16.32
N SER A 127 8.49 -23.47 -15.93
CA SER A 127 8.26 -24.31 -14.75
C SER A 127 8.28 -23.51 -13.44
N VAL A 128 9.23 -22.57 -13.32
CA VAL A 128 9.34 -21.68 -12.15
C VAL A 128 8.18 -20.70 -12.11
N GLY A 129 7.80 -20.12 -13.26
CA GLY A 129 6.61 -19.28 -13.35
C GLY A 129 5.34 -20.00 -12.90
N LEU A 130 5.13 -21.25 -13.35
CA LEU A 130 3.98 -22.05 -12.92
C LEU A 130 4.01 -22.35 -11.43
N ALA A 131 5.17 -22.76 -10.89
CA ALA A 131 5.31 -23.06 -9.47
C ALA A 131 5.08 -21.83 -8.57
N ALA A 132 5.67 -20.69 -8.93
CA ALA A 132 5.49 -19.43 -8.21
C ALA A 132 4.03 -18.96 -8.24
N SER A 133 3.39 -18.99 -9.42
CA SER A 133 1.97 -18.63 -9.53
C SER A 133 1.07 -19.60 -8.78
N ALA A 134 1.37 -20.90 -8.77
CA ALA A 134 0.61 -21.88 -8.00
C ALA A 134 0.72 -21.62 -6.49
N ALA A 135 1.93 -21.33 -6.00
CA ALA A 135 2.14 -20.96 -4.60
C ALA A 135 1.35 -19.70 -4.21
N CYS A 136 1.36 -18.66 -5.06
CA CYS A 136 0.55 -17.46 -4.83
C CYS A 136 -0.96 -17.69 -4.96
N ALA A 137 -1.38 -18.62 -5.81
CA ALA A 137 -2.80 -18.95 -6.01
C ALA A 137 -3.42 -19.55 -4.75
N VAL A 138 -2.71 -20.47 -4.09
CA VAL A 138 -3.20 -21.24 -2.93
C VAL A 138 -2.81 -20.66 -1.57
N SER A 139 -1.94 -19.64 -1.53
CA SER A 139 -1.54 -18.96 -0.29
C SER A 139 -2.77 -18.36 0.43
N PRO A 140 -3.11 -18.83 1.64
CA PRO A 140 -4.26 -18.31 2.39
C PRO A 140 -4.14 -16.82 2.69
N THR A 141 -2.93 -16.37 3.03
CA THR A 141 -2.66 -14.96 3.31
C THR A 141 -2.91 -14.09 2.09
N LEU A 142 -2.38 -14.45 0.92
CA LEU A 142 -2.58 -13.65 -0.30
C LEU A 142 -4.03 -13.70 -0.78
N ALA A 143 -4.71 -14.85 -0.64
CA ALA A 143 -6.12 -14.95 -0.98
C ALA A 143 -7.00 -14.10 -0.06
N GLY A 144 -6.78 -14.17 1.26
CA GLY A 144 -7.50 -13.40 2.26
C GLY A 144 -7.30 -11.89 2.11
N PHE A 145 -6.04 -11.43 2.02
CA PHE A 145 -5.75 -10.01 1.79
C PHE A 145 -6.30 -9.51 0.46
N SER A 146 -6.36 -10.36 -0.57
CA SER A 146 -6.79 -9.91 -1.91
C SER A 146 -8.21 -9.37 -1.96
N VAL A 147 -9.08 -9.80 -1.03
CA VAL A 147 -10.49 -9.42 -0.97
C VAL A 147 -10.80 -8.39 0.12
N LEU A 148 -9.79 -7.93 0.85
CA LEU A 148 -9.98 -6.82 1.79
C LEU A 148 -9.97 -5.49 1.02
N ILE A 149 -10.74 -4.52 1.49
CA ILE A 149 -10.80 -3.17 0.90
C ILE A 149 -9.57 -2.40 1.38
N LEU A 150 -8.41 -2.82 0.87
CA LEU A 150 -7.10 -2.32 1.20
C LEU A 150 -6.26 -2.17 -0.07
N SER A 151 -5.31 -1.24 -0.02
CA SER A 151 -4.47 -0.86 -1.16
C SER A 151 -3.52 -1.95 -1.66
N GLU A 152 -3.24 -2.94 -0.81
CA GLU A 152 -2.19 -3.94 -0.91
C GLU A 152 -2.29 -4.76 -2.20
N THR A 153 -3.49 -5.19 -2.54
CA THR A 153 -3.75 -6.05 -3.71
C THR A 153 -3.46 -5.32 -5.00
N LEU A 154 -3.98 -4.09 -5.12
CA LEU A 154 -3.72 -3.24 -6.28
C LEU A 154 -2.25 -2.85 -6.35
N PHE A 155 -1.65 -2.52 -5.20
CA PHE A 155 -0.24 -2.20 -5.11
C PHE A 155 0.64 -3.35 -5.59
N ALA A 156 0.35 -4.59 -5.19
CA ALA A 156 1.08 -5.77 -5.64
C ALA A 156 1.01 -5.95 -7.16
N VAL A 157 -0.13 -5.70 -7.79
CA VAL A 157 -0.27 -5.72 -9.26
C VAL A 157 0.60 -4.65 -9.91
N MET A 158 0.55 -3.40 -9.41
CA MET A 158 1.38 -2.31 -9.94
C MET A 158 2.86 -2.58 -9.75
N LEU A 159 3.26 -3.11 -8.59
CA LEU A 159 4.62 -3.53 -8.29
C LEU A 159 5.09 -4.62 -9.26
N LEU A 160 4.30 -5.66 -9.50
CA LEU A 160 4.65 -6.72 -10.45
C LEU A 160 4.77 -6.18 -11.88
N ALA A 161 3.91 -5.23 -12.27
CA ALA A 161 4.05 -4.54 -13.55
C ALA A 161 5.36 -3.72 -13.62
N CYS A 162 5.75 -3.05 -12.54
CA CYS A 162 7.05 -2.36 -12.44
C CYS A 162 8.20 -3.34 -12.65
N LEU A 163 8.18 -4.47 -11.94
CA LEU A 163 9.24 -5.49 -12.01
C LEU A 163 9.31 -6.13 -13.40
N LEU A 164 8.16 -6.42 -14.02
CA LEU A 164 8.10 -6.94 -15.39
C LEU A 164 8.64 -5.94 -16.42
N ALA A 165 8.37 -4.65 -16.26
CA ALA A 165 8.92 -3.62 -17.13
C ALA A 165 10.42 -3.42 -16.89
N ALA A 166 10.86 -3.40 -15.62
CA ALA A 166 12.26 -3.28 -15.25
C ALA A 166 13.10 -4.47 -15.74
N GLU A 167 12.55 -5.68 -15.69
CA GLU A 167 13.22 -6.89 -16.18
C GLU A 167 13.54 -6.80 -17.68
N THR A 168 12.69 -6.16 -18.49
CA THR A 168 13.00 -5.93 -19.91
C THR A 168 14.19 -5.01 -20.16
N LEU A 169 14.54 -4.15 -19.19
CA LEU A 169 15.76 -3.34 -19.24
C LEU A 169 17.00 -4.18 -18.90
N CYS A 170 16.87 -5.09 -17.94
CA CYS A 170 17.92 -5.98 -17.45
C CYS A 170 18.32 -7.06 -18.46
N CYS A 171 17.35 -7.60 -19.23
CA CYS A 171 17.66 -8.60 -20.23
C CYS A 171 18.53 -8.02 -21.34
N ARG A 172 19.75 -8.57 -21.45
CA ARG A 172 20.71 -8.34 -22.53
C ARG A 172 20.18 -8.93 -23.85
N ALA A 173 19.15 -8.35 -24.41
CA ALA A 173 18.95 -8.48 -25.84
C ALA A 173 19.92 -7.49 -26.49
N SER A 174 21.07 -8.02 -26.93
CA SER A 174 22.09 -7.31 -27.72
C SER A 174 21.53 -6.64 -28.99
N ASP A 175 20.32 -7.02 -29.40
CA ASP A 175 19.65 -6.57 -30.63
C ASP A 175 18.52 -5.55 -30.40
N LEU A 176 18.22 -5.16 -29.16
CA LEU A 176 17.22 -4.11 -28.94
C LEU A 176 17.84 -2.75 -29.25
N ASN A 177 17.44 -2.17 -30.39
CA ASN A 177 17.70 -0.77 -30.75
C ASN A 177 17.41 0.19 -29.56
N GLN A 178 17.94 1.42 -29.59
CA GLN A 178 17.72 2.39 -28.50
C GLN A 178 16.23 2.66 -28.19
N ARG A 179 15.36 2.61 -29.21
CA ARG A 179 13.91 2.88 -29.08
C ARG A 179 13.16 1.90 -28.17
N PRO A 180 13.27 0.56 -28.33
CA PRO A 180 12.60 -0.40 -27.42
C PRO A 180 13.06 -0.30 -25.96
N ARG A 181 14.29 0.14 -25.68
CA ARG A 181 14.79 0.32 -24.30
C ARG A 181 14.22 1.57 -23.63
N LEU A 182 14.15 2.70 -24.35
CA LEU A 182 13.49 3.90 -23.84
C LEU A 182 11.99 3.68 -23.59
N SER A 183 11.33 2.88 -24.42
CA SER A 183 9.93 2.49 -24.15
C SER A 183 9.82 1.62 -22.89
N ALA A 184 10.77 0.72 -22.63
CA ALA A 184 10.78 -0.06 -21.40
C ALA A 184 11.00 0.83 -20.16
N ALA A 185 11.90 1.81 -20.24
CA ALA A 185 12.12 2.81 -19.18
C ALA A 185 10.86 3.66 -18.94
N LEU A 186 10.20 4.10 -20.02
CA LEU A 186 8.92 4.82 -19.96
C LEU A 186 7.85 3.97 -19.25
N TRP A 187 7.65 2.72 -19.67
CA TRP A 187 6.65 1.83 -19.06
C TRP A 187 6.97 1.50 -17.60
N THR A 188 8.26 1.36 -17.26
CA THR A 188 8.71 1.18 -15.86
C THR A 188 8.41 2.42 -15.02
N GLY A 189 8.63 3.61 -15.58
CA GLY A 189 8.26 4.89 -14.96
C GLY A 189 6.75 5.04 -14.77
N LEU A 190 5.94 4.68 -15.77
CA LEU A 190 4.48 4.75 -15.70
C LEU A 190 3.92 3.77 -14.65
N ALA A 191 4.40 2.53 -14.65
CA ALA A 191 4.03 1.53 -13.64
C ALA A 191 4.46 1.99 -12.24
N SER A 192 5.68 2.53 -12.10
CA SER A 192 6.18 3.07 -10.83
C SER A 192 5.34 4.24 -10.34
N CYS A 193 4.97 5.15 -11.24
CA CYS A 193 4.10 6.27 -10.94
C CYS A 193 2.73 5.76 -10.44
N ALA A 194 2.11 4.83 -11.15
CA ALA A 194 0.86 4.19 -10.72
C ALA A 194 0.99 3.52 -9.35
N ALA A 195 2.11 2.84 -9.07
CA ALA A 195 2.39 2.24 -7.77
C ALA A 195 2.51 3.31 -6.66
N VAL A 196 3.14 4.46 -6.92
CA VAL A 196 3.19 5.60 -5.97
C VAL A 196 1.79 6.16 -5.70
N TYR A 197 0.96 6.27 -6.74
CA TYR A 197 -0.44 6.69 -6.60
C TYR A 197 -1.28 5.72 -5.76
N VAL A 198 -0.89 4.46 -5.65
CA VAL A 198 -1.55 3.49 -4.77
C VAL A 198 -0.94 3.51 -3.37
N ARG A 199 0.39 3.47 -3.26
CA ARG A 199 1.11 3.54 -2.00
C ARG A 199 2.28 4.53 -2.07
N PRO A 200 2.25 5.62 -1.28
CA PRO A 200 3.24 6.67 -1.37
C PRO A 200 4.66 6.23 -0.97
N GLY A 201 4.79 5.20 -0.11
CA GLY A 201 6.08 4.64 0.29
C GLY A 201 6.93 4.11 -0.86
N TRP A 202 6.31 3.77 -2.01
CA TRP A 202 7.03 3.34 -3.20
C TRP A 202 7.89 4.44 -3.83
N LEU A 203 7.63 5.72 -3.53
CA LEU A 203 8.37 6.85 -4.10
C LEU A 203 9.87 6.74 -3.80
N ALA A 204 10.24 6.24 -2.61
CA ALA A 204 11.65 6.05 -2.23
C ALA A 204 12.35 4.93 -3.03
N ALA A 205 11.58 3.94 -3.51
CA ALA A 205 12.12 2.83 -4.30
C ALA A 205 12.53 3.28 -5.72
N VAL A 206 11.86 4.28 -6.28
CA VAL A 206 12.11 4.80 -7.63
C VAL A 206 13.58 5.26 -7.83
N PRO A 207 14.12 6.22 -7.05
CA PRO A 207 15.51 6.63 -7.20
C PRO A 207 16.49 5.52 -6.80
N LEU A 208 16.12 4.65 -5.84
CA LEU A 208 16.96 3.52 -5.46
C LEU A 208 17.14 2.54 -6.62
N PHE A 209 16.05 2.19 -7.33
CA PHE A 209 16.14 1.36 -8.52
C PHE A 209 16.94 2.02 -9.63
N ALA A 210 16.78 3.33 -9.85
CA ALA A 210 17.58 4.07 -10.80
C ALA A 210 19.09 3.98 -10.49
N VAL A 211 19.48 4.16 -9.22
CA VAL A 211 20.88 4.08 -8.78
C VAL A 211 21.42 2.66 -8.92
N ILE A 212 20.67 1.66 -8.45
CA ILE A 212 21.04 0.24 -8.59
C ILE A 212 21.21 -0.10 -10.07
N TRP A 213 20.28 0.32 -10.92
CA TRP A 213 20.33 0.07 -12.35
C TRP A 213 21.60 0.64 -12.99
N ILE A 214 21.94 1.89 -12.70
CA ILE A 214 23.17 2.52 -13.20
C ILE A 214 24.41 1.80 -12.67
N ALA A 215 24.42 1.41 -11.40
CA ALA A 215 25.58 0.78 -10.76
C ALA A 215 25.91 -0.60 -11.34
N PHE A 216 24.88 -1.41 -11.65
CA PHE A 216 25.04 -2.77 -12.18
C PHE A 216 25.03 -2.84 -13.72
N SER A 217 24.74 -1.74 -14.40
CA SER A 217 24.79 -1.67 -15.86
C SER A 217 26.22 -1.56 -16.39
N VAL A 218 26.52 -2.37 -17.42
CA VAL A 218 27.80 -2.29 -18.15
C VAL A 218 27.93 -0.94 -18.86
N GLU A 219 26.85 -0.48 -19.49
CA GLU A 219 26.81 0.77 -20.26
C GLU A 219 26.20 1.92 -19.44
N ARG A 220 26.94 2.40 -18.44
CA ARG A 220 26.45 3.40 -17.47
C ARG A 220 25.82 4.65 -18.08
N ALA A 221 26.37 5.16 -19.18
CA ALA A 221 25.83 6.33 -19.87
C ALA A 221 24.40 6.09 -20.39
N ARG A 222 24.12 4.91 -20.95
CA ARG A 222 22.78 4.54 -21.44
C ARG A 222 21.84 4.26 -20.29
N ALA A 223 22.29 3.54 -19.27
CA ALA A 223 21.52 3.30 -18.06
C ALA A 223 21.12 4.60 -17.35
N THR A 224 21.97 5.63 -17.41
CA THR A 224 21.67 6.96 -16.88
C THR A 224 20.52 7.63 -17.63
N VAL A 225 20.47 7.52 -18.97
CA VAL A 225 19.36 8.04 -19.78
C VAL A 225 18.07 7.28 -19.46
N GLU A 226 18.11 5.95 -19.38
CA GLU A 226 16.94 5.12 -19.03
C GLU A 226 16.42 5.46 -17.63
N ALA A 227 17.32 5.56 -16.64
CA ALA A 227 17.00 5.99 -15.29
C ALA A 227 16.41 7.41 -15.25
N ALA A 228 16.97 8.34 -16.03
CA ALA A 228 16.47 9.70 -16.14
C ALA A 228 15.05 9.73 -16.73
N VAL A 229 14.77 8.94 -17.77
CA VAL A 229 13.41 8.81 -18.33
C VAL A 229 12.44 8.25 -17.29
N LEU A 230 12.81 7.18 -16.59
CA LEU A 230 11.99 6.58 -15.54
C LEU A 230 11.65 7.60 -14.45
N VAL A 231 12.67 8.29 -13.92
CA VAL A 231 12.49 9.30 -12.86
C VAL A 231 11.67 10.49 -13.37
N LEU A 232 11.91 10.94 -14.60
CA LEU A 232 11.17 12.04 -15.21
C LEU A 232 9.68 11.69 -15.38
N VAL A 233 9.36 10.47 -15.80
CA VAL A 233 7.97 10.01 -15.93
C VAL A 233 7.27 10.03 -14.58
N VAL A 234 7.91 9.55 -13.52
CA VAL A 234 7.34 9.60 -12.16
C VAL A 234 7.16 11.04 -11.69
N ALA A 235 8.17 11.89 -11.88
CA ALA A 235 8.12 13.29 -11.48
C ALA A 235 6.99 14.04 -12.20
N VAL A 236 6.90 13.91 -13.52
CA VAL A 236 5.84 14.54 -14.34
C VAL A 236 4.46 13.96 -13.98
N GLY A 237 4.36 12.64 -13.81
CA GLY A 237 3.09 11.98 -13.47
C GLY A 237 2.55 12.36 -12.09
N LEU A 238 3.42 12.76 -11.16
CA LEU A 238 3.00 13.27 -9.84
C LEU A 238 2.60 14.75 -9.85
N LEU A 239 2.97 15.53 -10.88
CA LEU A 239 2.67 16.97 -10.94
C LEU A 239 1.19 17.32 -10.73
N PRO A 240 0.20 16.61 -11.32
CA PRO A 240 -1.20 16.94 -11.10
C PRO A 240 -1.61 16.80 -9.63
N TRP A 241 -1.09 15.77 -8.94
CA TRP A 241 -1.36 15.56 -7.52
C TRP A 241 -0.67 16.61 -6.65
N VAL A 242 0.60 16.92 -6.93
CA VAL A 242 1.37 17.99 -6.27
C VAL A 242 0.65 19.32 -6.38
N TRP A 243 0.20 19.66 -7.60
CA TRP A 243 -0.53 20.89 -7.87
C TRP A 243 -1.80 20.96 -7.04
N ARG A 244 -2.61 19.89 -7.05
CA ARG A 244 -3.84 19.81 -6.22
C ARG A 244 -3.52 19.95 -4.73
N ASN A 245 -2.50 19.27 -4.23
CA ASN A 245 -2.11 19.38 -2.82
C ASN A 245 -1.66 20.79 -2.44
N GLN A 246 -0.95 21.48 -3.34
CA GLN A 246 -0.53 22.86 -3.13
C GLN A 246 -1.73 23.81 -3.05
N GLN A 247 -2.77 23.61 -3.87
CA GLN A 247 -3.97 24.44 -3.82
C GLN A 247 -4.74 24.26 -2.50
N VAL A 248 -4.76 23.03 -1.96
CA VAL A 248 -5.51 22.73 -0.73
C VAL A 248 -4.73 23.10 0.53
N THR A 249 -3.41 22.87 0.55
CA THR A 249 -2.59 23.02 1.77
C THR A 249 -1.71 24.26 1.76
N GLY A 250 -1.55 24.94 0.62
CA GLY A 250 -0.55 26.00 0.43
C GLY A 250 0.88 25.48 0.26
N HIS A 251 1.11 24.16 0.31
CA HIS A 251 2.45 23.56 0.28
C HIS A 251 2.60 22.51 -0.84
N PRO A 252 3.77 22.42 -1.50
CA PRO A 252 4.02 21.44 -2.56
C PRO A 252 4.26 20.03 -1.97
N VAL A 253 3.19 19.36 -1.56
CA VAL A 253 3.25 17.99 -1.00
C VAL A 253 3.27 16.97 -2.14
N LEU A 254 4.36 16.18 -2.21
CA LEU A 254 4.56 15.16 -3.25
C LEU A 254 3.58 14.00 -3.18
N THR A 255 3.24 13.57 -1.96
CA THR A 255 2.44 12.37 -1.72
C THR A 255 1.32 12.66 -0.73
N THR A 256 1.53 12.39 0.56
CA THR A 256 0.51 12.50 1.60
C THR A 256 1.05 13.17 2.87
N LEU A 257 0.15 13.74 3.67
CA LEU A 257 0.42 14.31 4.99
C LEU A 257 0.04 13.34 6.11
N TRP A 258 0.51 12.09 5.98
CA TRP A 258 0.32 11.04 6.99
C TRP A 258 1.66 10.40 7.42
N ALA A 259 2.76 10.78 6.77
CA ALA A 259 4.07 10.22 7.05
C ALA A 259 4.58 10.62 8.45
N GLY A 260 4.25 11.81 8.93
CA GLY A 260 4.55 12.28 10.28
C GLY A 260 3.89 11.40 11.35
N PRO A 261 2.55 11.30 11.39
CA PRO A 261 1.85 10.41 12.31
C PRO A 261 2.35 8.96 12.24
N SER A 262 2.51 8.38 11.03
CA SER A 262 3.03 7.02 10.89
C SER A 262 4.47 6.86 11.41
N LEU A 263 5.31 7.88 11.25
CA LEU A 263 6.67 7.86 11.78
C LEU A 263 6.67 7.93 13.31
N TYR A 264 5.82 8.78 13.89
CA TYR A 264 5.69 8.93 15.34
C TYR A 264 5.07 7.69 16.00
N ASP A 265 4.13 7.01 15.33
CA ASP A 265 3.58 5.74 15.80
C ASP A 265 4.70 4.72 16.10
N GLY A 266 5.67 4.58 15.19
CA GLY A 266 6.82 3.71 15.42
C GLY A 266 7.92 4.30 16.33
N LEU A 267 7.99 5.62 16.50
CA LEU A 267 9.12 6.33 17.12
C LEU A 267 8.67 7.30 18.22
N ARG A 268 7.87 6.80 19.16
CA ARG A 268 7.43 7.52 20.37
C ARG A 268 7.88 6.81 21.64
N PRO A 269 7.88 7.48 22.81
CA PRO A 269 8.29 6.86 24.09
C PRO A 269 7.55 5.58 24.47
N THR A 270 6.27 5.48 24.09
CA THR A 270 5.41 4.34 24.40
C THR A 270 5.32 3.33 23.25
N ALA A 271 6.13 3.46 22.20
CA ALA A 271 6.10 2.54 21.07
C ALA A 271 6.55 1.14 21.50
N THR A 272 5.68 0.15 21.30
CA THR A 272 5.95 -1.26 21.64
C THR A 272 6.30 -2.12 20.42
N GLY A 273 6.31 -1.53 19.22
CA GLY A 273 6.43 -2.23 17.94
C GLY A 273 5.09 -2.60 17.30
N HIS A 274 3.97 -2.49 18.03
CA HIS A 274 2.63 -2.55 17.46
C HIS A 274 2.16 -1.14 17.08
N SER A 275 1.38 -1.04 16.00
CA SER A 275 0.76 0.22 15.60
C SER A 275 -0.37 0.56 16.57
N ASP A 276 -0.31 1.75 17.15
CA ASP A 276 -1.34 2.30 18.02
C ASP A 276 -1.37 3.81 17.83
N MET A 277 -2.41 4.27 17.11
CA MET A 277 -2.60 5.66 16.73
C MET A 277 -3.50 6.44 17.71
N GLN A 278 -3.74 5.95 18.93
CA GLN A 278 -4.55 6.68 19.91
C GLN A 278 -4.01 8.07 20.26
N PHE A 279 -2.68 8.25 20.18
CA PHE A 279 -2.04 9.56 20.38
C PHE A 279 -2.62 10.66 19.47
N ILE A 280 -3.14 10.31 18.28
CA ILE A 280 -3.76 11.27 17.35
C ILE A 280 -4.99 11.92 17.98
N ILE A 281 -5.74 11.15 18.78
CA ILE A 281 -6.92 11.61 19.53
C ILE A 281 -6.45 12.30 20.81
N ASP A 282 -5.56 11.67 21.57
CA ASP A 282 -5.11 12.16 22.89
C ASP A 282 -4.44 13.53 22.81
N ASP A 283 -3.63 13.78 21.78
CA ASP A 283 -2.94 15.06 21.59
C ASP A 283 -3.89 16.19 21.15
N GLY A 284 -5.09 15.85 20.66
CA GLY A 284 -6.12 16.80 20.23
C GLY A 284 -5.74 17.67 19.02
N LEU A 285 -4.61 17.40 18.36
CA LEU A 285 -4.11 18.24 17.26
C LEU A 285 -5.02 18.24 16.04
N PHE A 286 -5.61 17.09 15.71
CA PHE A 286 -6.61 17.04 14.64
C PHE A 286 -7.94 17.68 15.06
N ALA A 287 -8.17 17.91 16.36
CA ALA A 287 -9.39 18.55 16.87
C ALA A 287 -9.33 20.07 16.96
N ASP A 288 -8.13 20.65 16.86
CA ASP A 288 -7.96 22.10 16.87
C ASP A 288 -8.23 22.67 15.46
N PRO A 289 -9.28 23.50 15.27
CA PRO A 289 -9.61 24.08 13.97
C PRO A 289 -8.54 25.07 13.46
N ASN A 290 -7.60 25.50 14.30
CA ASN A 290 -6.48 26.35 13.89
C ASN A 290 -5.30 25.54 13.34
N GLN A 291 -5.34 24.21 13.46
CA GLN A 291 -4.32 23.34 12.90
C GLN A 291 -4.58 23.05 11.43
N THR A 292 -3.52 22.65 10.73
CA THR A 292 -3.58 22.17 9.35
C THR A 292 -2.94 20.79 9.27
N GLU A 293 -3.37 19.95 8.33
CA GLU A 293 -2.72 18.66 8.07
C GLU A 293 -1.19 18.80 7.94
N TYR A 294 -0.73 19.89 7.33
CA TYR A 294 0.69 20.15 7.13
C TYR A 294 1.42 20.42 8.45
N ALA A 295 0.84 21.26 9.31
CA ALA A 295 1.40 21.57 10.62
C ALA A 295 1.45 20.32 11.50
N ILE A 296 0.39 19.52 11.50
CA ILE A 296 0.30 18.29 12.28
C ILE A 296 1.32 17.25 11.80
N ASP A 297 1.43 17.03 10.49
CA ASP A 297 2.44 16.12 9.92
C ASP A 297 3.88 16.56 10.25
N ARG A 298 4.15 17.88 10.23
CA ARG A 298 5.44 18.43 10.64
C ARG A 298 5.70 18.27 12.14
N HIS A 299 4.68 18.48 12.97
CA HIS A 299 4.75 18.30 14.42
C HIS A 299 5.16 16.87 14.76
N TYR A 300 4.43 15.86 14.27
CA TYR A 300 4.73 14.46 14.56
C TYR A 300 6.08 14.01 13.99
N ARG A 301 6.45 14.48 12.80
CA ARG A 301 7.79 14.21 12.25
C ARG A 301 8.90 14.79 13.14
N HIS A 302 8.72 16.00 13.65
CA HIS A 302 9.67 16.62 14.57
C HIS A 302 9.75 15.86 15.90
N ALA A 303 8.61 15.53 16.50
CA ALA A 303 8.53 14.79 17.75
C ALA A 303 9.22 13.40 17.64
N ALA A 304 8.98 12.68 16.54
CA ALA A 304 9.64 11.41 16.25
C ALA A 304 11.17 11.58 16.14
N TRP A 305 11.62 12.60 15.41
CA TRP A 305 13.04 12.88 15.26
C TRP A 305 13.71 13.29 16.58
N GLU A 306 13.06 14.13 17.37
CA GLU A 306 13.56 14.56 18.67
C GLU A 306 13.71 13.38 19.64
N PHE A 307 12.73 12.49 19.67
CA PHE A 307 12.78 11.25 20.43
C PHE A 307 13.98 10.38 20.03
N THR A 308 14.16 10.12 18.73
CA THR A 308 15.29 9.32 18.24
C THR A 308 16.65 9.95 18.56
N ARG A 309 16.78 11.28 18.39
CA ARG A 309 18.02 12.01 18.68
C ARG A 309 18.39 11.94 20.16
N THR A 310 17.41 12.14 21.04
CA THR A 310 17.63 12.21 22.49
C THR A 310 17.94 10.84 23.08
N ASN A 311 17.28 9.78 22.61
CA ASN A 311 17.54 8.43 23.10
C ASN A 311 18.81 7.81 22.52
N ARG A 312 19.18 8.14 21.27
CA ARG A 312 20.50 7.77 20.72
C ARG A 312 21.65 8.39 21.52
N ALA A 313 21.47 9.59 22.08
CA ALA A 313 22.47 10.25 22.92
C ALA A 313 22.56 9.67 24.34
N ARG A 314 21.53 8.96 24.81
CA ARG A 314 21.48 8.36 26.16
C ARG A 314 21.90 6.90 26.21
N GLN A 315 21.88 6.20 25.07
CA GLN A 315 22.32 4.79 24.98
C GLN A 315 23.26 4.61 23.77
N PRO A 316 24.59 4.73 23.97
CA PRO A 316 25.58 4.32 22.96
C PRO A 316 25.58 2.78 22.88
N GLY A 317 24.55 2.23 22.23
CA GLY A 317 24.26 0.80 22.17
C GLY A 317 22.78 0.45 21.94
N TRP A 318 21.96 1.37 21.43
CA TRP A 318 20.60 1.05 20.99
C TRP A 318 20.65 -0.01 19.88
N ASP A 319 20.56 -1.26 20.28
CA ASP A 319 20.25 -2.37 19.40
C ASP A 319 18.81 -2.15 18.91
N TRP A 320 18.66 -1.99 17.60
CA TRP A 320 17.36 -1.96 16.91
C TRP A 320 16.43 -3.01 17.52
N PRO A 321 15.13 -2.79 17.78
CA PRO A 321 14.29 -3.86 18.30
C PRO A 321 14.42 -5.06 17.36
N SER A 322 15.13 -6.09 17.82
CA SER A 322 15.27 -7.31 17.06
C SER A 322 13.85 -7.83 16.92
N ALA A 323 13.45 -8.19 15.70
CA ALA A 323 12.19 -8.86 15.43
C ALA A 323 12.22 -10.22 16.14
N GLY A 324 12.02 -10.19 17.44
CA GLY A 324 12.01 -11.32 18.34
C GLY A 324 10.59 -11.84 18.42
N VAL A 325 10.36 -12.94 17.70
CA VAL A 325 9.25 -13.85 17.95
C VAL A 325 9.29 -14.22 19.44
N SER A 326 8.41 -13.64 20.27
CA SER A 326 8.18 -14.13 21.62
C SER A 326 6.92 -15.01 21.63
N SER A 327 7.13 -16.28 21.33
CA SER A 327 6.20 -17.35 21.63
C SER A 327 6.27 -17.69 23.13
N SER A 328 5.28 -17.28 23.93
CA SER A 328 4.64 -18.09 24.99
C SER A 328 3.61 -17.25 25.77
N PRO A 329 2.39 -17.79 26.05
CA PRO A 329 1.39 -17.12 26.86
C PRO A 329 1.75 -17.26 28.35
N GLY A 330 1.87 -16.13 29.05
CA GLY A 330 1.95 -16.10 30.52
C GLY A 330 0.63 -16.55 31.17
N PRO A 331 0.67 -17.09 32.39
CA PRO A 331 -0.48 -17.72 33.02
C PRO A 331 -1.54 -16.67 33.44
N VAL A 332 -2.81 -17.03 33.22
CA VAL A 332 -4.00 -16.31 33.66
C VAL A 332 -4.01 -16.21 35.20
N PRO A 333 -4.19 -15.02 35.81
CA PRO A 333 -4.34 -14.91 37.25
C PRO A 333 -5.70 -15.45 37.69
N THR A 334 -5.69 -16.51 38.49
CA THR A 334 -6.86 -17.02 39.20
C THR A 334 -7.29 -16.01 40.27
N SER A 335 -8.50 -15.47 40.15
CA SER A 335 -9.13 -14.68 41.22
C SER A 335 -9.48 -15.59 42.40
N SER A 336 -8.70 -15.49 43.48
CA SER A 336 -9.06 -16.03 44.79
C SER A 336 -10.17 -15.18 45.40
N ALA A 337 -11.37 -15.74 45.50
CA ALA A 337 -12.45 -15.21 46.32
C ALA A 337 -12.26 -15.67 47.77
N SER A 338 -11.98 -14.73 48.66
CA SER A 338 -12.22 -14.81 50.10
C SER A 338 -12.82 -13.46 50.52
N GLY A 339 -13.84 -13.34 51.35
CA GLY A 339 -14.70 -14.31 52.02
C GLY A 339 -15.93 -13.56 52.54
N GLY A 340 -16.96 -14.29 52.97
CA GLY A 340 -18.18 -13.66 53.49
C GLY A 340 -19.21 -14.64 54.02
N ARG A 341 -18.83 -15.45 55.02
CA ARG A 341 -19.54 -15.72 56.29
C ARG A 341 -18.90 -16.89 57.02
#